data_AF-A0A7R6WIV8-F1
#
_entry.id   AF-A0A7R6WIV8-F1
#
_cell.length_a   1.000
_cell.length_b   1.000
_cell.length_c   1.000
_cell.angle_alpha   90.00
_cell.angle_beta   90.00
_cell.angle_gamma   90.00
#
_symmetry.space_group_name_H-M   'P 1'
#
loop_
_entity.id
_entity.type
_entity.pdbx_description
1 polymer ?
#
loop_
_entity_poly.entity_id
_entity_poly.type
_entity_poly.pdbx_seq_one_letter_code
_entity_poly.pdbx_strand_id
1 'polypeptide(L)'
;MKDFVGRWIAGNDRHTTTTIEIKIVDGHLVVHAIDGSSGERAEIQDLTHGNDEIRFVAHWSSGKTTAYQLLLSDGRLVVHFTFSETDHFKRDLNPDGTQRWRSGILHIAPGHSAGHSLRRAIRTSGRTDDVISFRDNLSCGPIDSQESSARARWWASMYDEYDEHDVDFDGFWQQIMSTSDRLVVWVGRHSAQEHAFFLALVDRLGDRPYDIIDVTGLQMPTTRPDGKPRLSSPKQAVSLMSETELALLFGTERAMTSQEREDAARRWRSLKSENAPFRIVTDSGLVSAPADIFDELLLERASKDWRKIARVIAETMGHNMEPYIQVGDLMLLSRVVALVDQGKLMAHGDPWLMRKCEVRLPD
;
A
#
# COMPACT_ATOMS: atom_id res chain seq x y z
N MET A 1 -37.27 4.01 -0.20
CA MET A 1 -36.17 3.36 0.55
C MET A 1 -36.46 1.90 0.93
N LYS A 2 -37.69 1.36 0.74
CA LYS A 2 -38.01 -0.06 1.01
C LYS A 2 -37.67 -1.03 -0.14
N ASP A 3 -36.99 -0.52 -1.15
CA ASP A 3 -36.92 -1.05 -2.51
C ASP A 3 -35.47 -1.09 -3.04
N PHE A 4 -34.48 -0.86 -2.18
CA PHE A 4 -33.07 -0.89 -2.56
C PHE A 4 -32.50 -2.27 -2.18
N VAL A 5 -31.64 -2.84 -3.02
CA VAL A 5 -30.96 -4.13 -2.75
C VAL A 5 -29.47 -3.90 -2.53
N GLY A 6 -28.87 -2.97 -3.27
CA GLY A 6 -27.50 -2.54 -3.07
C GLY A 6 -26.95 -1.76 -4.26
N ARG A 7 -25.74 -1.21 -4.06
CA ARG A 7 -24.90 -0.66 -5.13
C ARG A 7 -23.53 -1.32 -5.05
N TRP A 8 -22.94 -1.61 -6.20
CA TRP A 8 -21.60 -2.15 -6.36
C TRP A 8 -20.83 -1.35 -7.40
N ILE A 9 -19.51 -1.43 -7.36
CA ILE A 9 -18.58 -0.84 -8.32
C ILE A 9 -17.72 -2.00 -8.84
N ALA A 10 -17.80 -2.25 -10.15
CA ALA A 10 -16.99 -3.19 -10.92
C ALA A 10 -15.91 -2.41 -11.70
N GLY A 11 -14.76 -3.00 -12.04
CA GLY A 11 -13.80 -2.43 -12.99
C GLY A 11 -12.71 -3.43 -13.37
N ASN A 12 -12.02 -3.17 -14.49
CA ASN A 12 -10.84 -3.93 -14.95
C ASN A 12 -9.52 -3.18 -14.66
N ASP A 13 -9.63 -1.91 -14.27
CA ASP A 13 -8.56 -1.04 -13.77
C ASP A 13 -9.21 0.09 -12.92
N ARG A 14 -8.40 0.98 -12.30
CA ARG A 14 -8.91 2.10 -11.49
C ARG A 14 -9.62 3.19 -12.31
N HIS A 15 -9.60 3.12 -13.64
CA HIS A 15 -10.06 4.18 -14.54
C HIS A 15 -11.36 3.83 -15.27
N THR A 16 -11.68 2.54 -15.42
CA THR A 16 -12.88 2.02 -16.09
C THR A 16 -13.75 1.29 -15.08
N THR A 17 -14.49 2.05 -14.29
CA THR A 17 -15.43 1.48 -13.32
C THR A 17 -16.85 1.41 -13.87
N THR A 18 -17.59 0.34 -13.65
CA THR A 18 -19.05 0.26 -13.81
C THR A 18 -19.73 0.25 -12.45
N THR A 19 -20.61 1.21 -12.19
CA THR A 19 -21.52 1.17 -11.04
C THR A 19 -22.71 0.26 -11.35
N ILE A 20 -23.00 -0.71 -10.49
CA ILE A 20 -24.16 -1.59 -10.59
C ILE A 20 -25.10 -1.27 -9.43
N GLU A 21 -26.32 -0.80 -9.72
CA GLU A 21 -27.37 -0.61 -8.73
C GLU A 21 -28.45 -1.68 -8.90
N ILE A 22 -28.88 -2.29 -7.79
CA ILE A 22 -29.96 -3.27 -7.78
C ILE A 22 -31.05 -2.79 -6.83
N LYS A 23 -32.30 -2.80 -7.32
CA LYS A 23 -33.50 -2.32 -6.63
C LYS A 23 -34.66 -3.31 -6.86
N ILE A 24 -35.67 -3.28 -6.00
CA ILE A 24 -36.96 -3.96 -6.18
C ILE A 24 -38.00 -2.87 -6.39
N VAL A 25 -38.54 -2.73 -7.60
CA VAL A 25 -39.57 -1.73 -7.92
C VAL A 25 -40.87 -2.48 -8.18
N ASP A 26 -41.91 -2.18 -7.40
CA ASP A 26 -43.23 -2.81 -7.50
C ASP A 26 -43.18 -4.36 -7.45
N GLY A 27 -42.25 -4.91 -6.65
CA GLY A 27 -42.05 -6.35 -6.51
C GLY A 27 -41.19 -6.99 -7.60
N HIS A 28 -40.66 -6.21 -8.55
CA HIS A 28 -39.78 -6.69 -9.61
C HIS A 28 -38.33 -6.23 -9.39
N LEU A 29 -37.38 -7.14 -9.60
CA LEU A 29 -35.96 -6.81 -9.54
C LEU A 29 -35.58 -5.93 -10.75
N VAL A 30 -34.97 -4.79 -10.47
CA VAL A 30 -34.44 -3.84 -11.46
C VAL A 30 -32.94 -3.67 -11.23
N VAL A 31 -32.17 -3.77 -12.31
CA VAL A 31 -30.73 -3.57 -12.31
C VAL A 31 -30.40 -2.38 -13.20
N HIS A 32 -29.46 -1.54 -12.75
CA HIS A 32 -28.84 -0.51 -13.55
C HIS A 32 -27.33 -0.71 -13.55
N ALA A 33 -26.71 -0.76 -14.73
CA ALA A 33 -25.27 -0.65 -14.89
C ALA A 33 -24.93 0.72 -15.49
N ILE A 34 -24.00 1.42 -14.87
CA ILE A 34 -23.63 2.80 -15.18
C ILE A 34 -22.12 2.86 -15.39
N ASP A 35 -21.68 3.27 -16.57
CA ASP A 35 -20.26 3.51 -16.83
C ASP A 35 -19.78 4.71 -16.00
N GLY A 36 -18.69 4.51 -15.26
CA GLY A 36 -18.18 5.47 -14.29
C GLY A 36 -17.41 6.63 -14.90
N SER A 37 -16.99 6.50 -16.17
CA SER A 37 -16.28 7.56 -16.89
C SER A 37 -17.23 8.50 -17.64
N SER A 38 -18.27 7.94 -18.25
CA SER A 38 -19.21 8.65 -19.12
C SER A 38 -20.57 8.91 -18.45
N GLY A 39 -20.89 8.18 -17.38
CA GLY A 39 -22.22 8.18 -16.77
C GLY A 39 -23.27 7.44 -17.62
N GLU A 40 -22.86 6.79 -18.72
CA GLU A 40 -23.75 6.05 -19.61
C GLU A 40 -24.46 4.93 -18.85
N ARG A 41 -25.77 4.78 -19.08
CA ARG A 41 -26.52 3.63 -18.58
C ARG A 41 -26.58 2.55 -19.64
N ALA A 42 -26.09 1.36 -19.30
CA ALA A 42 -26.25 0.19 -20.16
C ALA A 42 -27.71 -0.24 -20.24
N GLU A 43 -28.08 -0.80 -21.38
CA GLU A 43 -29.29 -1.59 -21.51
C GLU A 43 -29.06 -2.96 -20.86
N ILE A 44 -29.97 -3.37 -19.97
CA ILE A 44 -29.86 -4.65 -19.26
C ILE A 44 -30.71 -5.71 -19.96
N GLN A 45 -30.07 -6.81 -20.36
CA GLN A 45 -30.70 -7.98 -20.98
C GLN A 45 -30.43 -9.24 -20.15
N ASP A 46 -31.20 -10.30 -20.43
CA ASP A 46 -31.09 -11.61 -19.78
C ASP A 46 -31.08 -11.59 -18.24
N LEU A 47 -31.79 -10.63 -17.65
CA LEU A 47 -31.91 -10.52 -16.19
C LEU A 47 -32.67 -11.73 -15.64
N THR A 48 -31.97 -12.57 -14.90
CA THR A 48 -32.53 -13.71 -14.16
C THR A 48 -32.22 -13.56 -12.68
N HIS A 49 -33.17 -13.91 -11.82
CA HIS A 49 -32.97 -13.90 -10.37
C HIS A 49 -33.61 -15.13 -9.72
N GLY A 50 -32.91 -15.70 -8.75
CA GLY A 50 -33.38 -16.77 -7.87
C GLY A 50 -33.05 -16.43 -6.41
N ASN A 51 -33.32 -17.36 -5.50
CA ASN A 51 -33.13 -17.13 -4.06
C ASN A 51 -31.69 -16.72 -3.71
N ASP A 52 -30.69 -17.30 -4.39
CA ASP A 52 -29.28 -17.09 -4.09
C ASP A 52 -28.45 -16.55 -5.27
N GLU A 53 -29.09 -16.04 -6.33
CA GLU A 53 -28.36 -15.67 -7.55
C GLU A 53 -29.07 -14.60 -8.37
N ILE A 54 -28.30 -13.67 -8.93
CA ILE A 54 -28.73 -12.70 -9.95
C ILE A 54 -27.75 -12.73 -11.12
N ARG A 55 -28.24 -12.90 -12.35
CA ARG A 55 -27.44 -12.79 -13.58
C ARG A 55 -28.05 -11.78 -14.54
N PHE A 56 -27.21 -11.05 -15.24
CA PHE A 56 -27.64 -10.13 -16.30
C PHE A 56 -26.49 -9.78 -17.25
N VAL A 57 -26.83 -9.26 -18.43
CA VAL A 57 -25.90 -8.73 -19.42
C VAL A 57 -26.15 -7.24 -19.60
N ALA A 58 -25.08 -6.43 -19.46
CA ALA A 58 -25.09 -5.00 -19.74
C ALA A 58 -24.63 -4.76 -21.19
N HIS A 59 -25.45 -4.08 -21.98
CA HIS A 59 -25.17 -3.68 -23.36
C HIS A 59 -24.90 -2.18 -23.41
N TRP A 60 -23.71 -1.81 -23.90
CA TRP A 60 -23.27 -0.42 -23.99
C TRP A 60 -23.48 0.12 -25.41
N SER A 61 -23.67 1.43 -25.54
CA SER A 61 -23.80 2.13 -26.83
C SER A 61 -22.57 1.96 -27.72
N SER A 62 -21.41 1.65 -27.13
CA SER A 62 -20.19 1.30 -27.85
C SER A 62 -20.25 -0.06 -28.55
N GLY A 63 -21.32 -0.83 -28.37
CA GLY A 63 -21.47 -2.21 -28.85
C GLY A 63 -20.76 -3.27 -27.99
N LYS A 64 -20.12 -2.86 -26.87
CA LYS A 64 -19.55 -3.80 -25.91
C LYS A 64 -20.66 -4.43 -25.07
N THR A 65 -20.45 -5.66 -24.63
CA THR A 65 -21.33 -6.33 -23.67
C THR A 65 -20.55 -6.83 -22.46
N THR A 66 -21.20 -6.86 -21.31
CA THR A 66 -20.57 -7.27 -20.04
C THR A 66 -21.56 -8.09 -19.24
N ALA A 67 -21.24 -9.37 -19.01
CA ALA A 67 -22.11 -10.28 -18.26
C ALA A 67 -21.69 -10.42 -16.79
N TYR A 68 -22.65 -10.29 -15.90
CA TYR A 68 -22.48 -10.27 -14.45
C TYR A 68 -23.25 -11.42 -13.78
N GLN A 69 -22.64 -12.03 -12.77
CA GLN A 69 -23.25 -13.07 -11.93
C GLN A 69 -22.98 -12.79 -10.45
N LEU A 70 -24.01 -12.45 -9.69
CA LEU A 70 -23.95 -12.19 -8.26
C LEU A 70 -24.56 -13.38 -7.51
N LEU A 71 -23.89 -13.91 -6.49
CA LEU A 71 -24.42 -14.98 -5.62
C LEU A 71 -24.84 -14.40 -4.26
N LEU A 72 -25.77 -15.05 -3.57
CA LEU A 72 -26.09 -14.76 -2.18
C LEU A 72 -25.29 -15.71 -1.28
N SER A 73 -24.56 -15.17 -0.31
CA SER A 73 -23.83 -15.93 0.71
C SER A 73 -24.06 -15.27 2.06
N ASP A 74 -24.53 -16.06 3.04
CA ASP A 74 -24.85 -15.61 4.41
C ASP A 74 -25.79 -14.38 4.47
N GLY A 75 -26.83 -14.36 3.61
CA GLY A 75 -27.78 -13.25 3.54
C GLY A 75 -27.21 -11.96 2.91
N ARG A 76 -26.06 -12.04 2.24
CA ARG A 76 -25.40 -10.94 1.53
C ARG A 76 -25.15 -11.31 0.07
N LEU A 77 -25.46 -10.41 -0.87
CA LEU A 77 -25.07 -10.57 -2.27
C LEU A 77 -23.55 -10.40 -2.39
N VAL A 78 -22.85 -11.51 -2.57
CA VAL A 78 -21.41 -11.67 -2.78
C VAL A 78 -21.17 -12.12 -4.22
N VAL A 79 -20.37 -11.37 -4.97
CA VAL A 79 -20.04 -11.74 -6.34
C VAL A 79 -19.05 -12.88 -6.32
N HIS A 80 -19.42 -13.95 -6.99
CA HIS A 80 -18.61 -15.14 -7.11
C HIS A 80 -17.96 -15.24 -8.49
N PHE A 81 -18.50 -14.56 -9.50
CA PHE A 81 -18.00 -14.62 -10.87
C PHE A 81 -18.45 -13.44 -11.75
N THR A 82 -17.55 -12.93 -12.59
CA THR A 82 -17.86 -12.02 -13.70
C THR A 82 -17.33 -12.67 -14.98
N PHE A 83 -18.09 -12.62 -16.09
CA PHE A 83 -17.61 -13.15 -17.38
C PHE A 83 -16.71 -12.15 -18.12
N SER A 84 -16.55 -10.94 -17.59
CA SER A 84 -15.57 -9.93 -18.01
C SER A 84 -14.28 -10.00 -17.20
N GLU A 85 -13.21 -9.41 -17.73
CA GLU A 85 -11.88 -9.24 -17.11
C GLU A 85 -11.88 -8.30 -15.86
N THR A 86 -12.97 -8.30 -15.09
CA THR A 86 -13.17 -7.46 -13.92
C THR A 86 -12.34 -7.99 -12.75
N ASP A 87 -11.30 -7.25 -12.40
CA ASP A 87 -10.38 -7.54 -11.30
C ASP A 87 -10.81 -6.86 -9.98
N HIS A 88 -11.67 -5.83 -10.07
CA HIS A 88 -12.17 -5.06 -8.95
C HIS A 88 -13.69 -5.07 -8.89
N PHE A 89 -14.27 -5.66 -7.84
CA PHE A 89 -15.71 -5.56 -7.57
C PHE A 89 -15.98 -5.34 -6.07
N LYS A 90 -16.53 -4.18 -5.71
CA LYS A 90 -16.84 -3.84 -4.31
C LYS A 90 -18.28 -3.37 -4.14
N ARG A 91 -18.92 -3.73 -3.04
CA ARG A 91 -20.22 -3.16 -2.65
C ARG A 91 -20.01 -1.75 -2.09
N ASP A 92 -20.77 -0.79 -2.60
CA ASP A 92 -20.69 0.64 -2.29
C ASP A 92 -21.76 1.08 -1.28
N LEU A 93 -22.98 0.52 -1.34
CA LEU A 93 -24.12 0.86 -0.47
C LEU A 93 -24.74 -0.36 0.23
N ASN A 94 -25.30 -0.17 1.44
CA ASN A 94 -26.14 -1.14 2.16
C ASN A 94 -27.46 -1.42 1.42
N PRO A 95 -28.20 -2.50 1.75
CA PRO A 95 -29.51 -2.76 1.13
C PRO A 95 -30.55 -1.67 1.36
N ASP A 96 -30.44 -0.86 2.41
CA ASP A 96 -31.37 0.25 2.68
C ASP A 96 -31.01 1.55 1.93
N GLY A 97 -29.97 1.55 1.09
CA GLY A 97 -29.52 2.72 0.33
C GLY A 97 -28.59 3.65 1.11
N THR A 98 -28.29 3.33 2.38
CA THR A 98 -27.27 4.05 3.14
C THR A 98 -25.87 3.65 2.65
N GLN A 99 -24.91 4.56 2.75
CA GLN A 99 -23.51 4.16 2.60
C GLN A 99 -23.21 3.04 3.59
N ARG A 100 -22.33 2.12 3.18
CA ARG A 100 -21.86 1.01 4.03
C ARG A 100 -21.68 1.53 5.46
N TRP A 101 -22.06 0.75 6.48
CA TRP A 101 -21.61 0.97 7.85
C TRP A 101 -20.08 0.75 7.90
N ARG A 102 -19.32 1.61 7.23
CA ARG A 102 -17.95 1.90 7.59
C ARG A 102 -18.09 2.44 9.01
N SER A 103 -17.24 2.01 9.90
CA SER A 103 -17.13 2.58 11.24
C SER A 103 -16.85 4.10 11.22
N GLY A 104 -16.67 4.70 10.04
CA GLY A 104 -16.14 6.04 9.86
C GLY A 104 -14.65 6.07 10.18
N ILE A 105 -13.95 4.92 10.12
CA ILE A 105 -12.52 4.82 10.39
C ILE A 105 -11.79 4.39 9.12
N LEU A 106 -10.78 5.19 8.76
CA LEU A 106 -9.82 4.88 7.71
C LEU A 106 -8.44 4.66 8.32
N HIS A 107 -7.97 3.42 8.27
CA HIS A 107 -6.60 3.09 8.63
C HIS A 107 -5.63 3.42 7.50
N ILE A 108 -4.59 4.17 7.82
CA ILE A 108 -3.54 4.55 6.87
C ILE A 108 -2.31 3.69 7.13
N ALA A 109 -1.97 2.84 6.17
CA ALA A 109 -0.86 1.89 6.25
C ALA A 109 0.41 2.44 5.57
N PRO A 110 1.60 2.26 6.16
CA PRO A 110 2.85 2.85 5.68
C PRO A 110 3.49 2.07 4.51
N GLY A 111 2.69 1.35 3.74
CA GLY A 111 3.14 0.51 2.64
C GLY A 111 2.10 -0.50 2.16
N HIS A 112 2.34 -1.12 1.00
CA HIS A 112 1.47 -2.16 0.45
C HIS A 112 1.40 -3.42 1.35
N SER A 113 2.56 -3.90 1.81
CA SER A 113 2.65 -5.08 2.70
C SER A 113 1.87 -4.87 4.00
N ALA A 114 2.15 -3.78 4.72
CA ALA A 114 1.42 -3.40 5.94
C ALA A 114 -0.09 -3.28 5.69
N GLY A 115 -0.49 -2.67 4.57
CA GLY A 115 -1.90 -2.53 4.22
C GLY A 115 -2.61 -3.86 3.95
N HIS A 116 -1.94 -4.82 3.30
CA HIS A 116 -2.51 -6.15 3.09
C HIS A 116 -2.75 -6.86 4.43
N SER A 117 -1.75 -6.86 5.32
CA SER A 117 -1.87 -7.45 6.67
C SER A 117 -2.95 -6.76 7.51
N LEU A 118 -3.07 -5.42 7.44
CA LEU A 118 -4.13 -4.68 8.12
C LEU A 118 -5.52 -5.01 7.59
N ARG A 119 -5.72 -5.14 6.27
CA ARG A 119 -7.01 -5.57 5.70
C ARG A 119 -7.40 -6.96 6.18
N ARG A 120 -6.42 -7.87 6.31
CA ARG A 120 -6.65 -9.19 6.91
C ARG A 120 -7.05 -9.07 8.37
N ALA A 121 -6.32 -8.29 9.17
CA ALA A 121 -6.59 -8.07 10.59
C ALA A 121 -7.99 -7.49 10.85
N ILE A 122 -8.41 -6.49 10.07
CA ILE A 122 -9.76 -5.89 10.16
C ILE A 122 -10.83 -6.96 9.93
N ARG A 123 -10.68 -7.73 8.85
CA ARG A 123 -11.63 -8.78 8.47
C ARG A 123 -11.71 -9.89 9.51
N THR A 124 -10.57 -10.37 10.02
CA THR A 124 -10.56 -11.43 11.05
C THR A 124 -11.10 -10.94 12.40
N SER A 125 -11.03 -9.64 12.66
CA SER A 125 -11.58 -9.01 13.87
C SER A 125 -13.06 -8.64 13.74
N GLY A 126 -13.72 -8.96 12.62
CA GLY A 126 -15.13 -8.62 12.37
C GLY A 126 -15.40 -7.12 12.21
N ARG A 127 -14.36 -6.31 12.02
CA ARG A 127 -14.46 -4.85 11.86
C ARG A 127 -14.85 -4.50 10.42
N THR A 128 -15.46 -3.33 10.23
CA THR A 128 -15.88 -2.82 8.92
C THR A 128 -15.11 -1.55 8.51
N ASP A 129 -13.97 -1.31 9.15
CA ASP A 129 -13.05 -0.21 8.88
C ASP A 129 -12.42 -0.35 7.48
N ASP A 130 -11.97 0.76 6.92
CA ASP A 130 -11.22 0.75 5.67
C ASP A 130 -9.72 0.89 5.87
N VAL A 131 -8.98 0.49 4.84
CA VAL A 131 -7.52 0.68 4.76
C VAL A 131 -7.18 1.38 3.47
N ILE A 132 -6.23 2.31 3.55
CA ILE A 132 -5.51 2.86 2.41
C ILE A 132 -4.01 2.65 2.62
N SER A 133 -3.30 2.29 1.56
CA SER A 133 -1.87 2.00 1.59
C SER A 133 -1.09 3.08 0.88
N PHE A 134 -0.06 3.60 1.53
CA PHE A 134 0.93 4.41 0.86
C PHE A 134 1.76 3.54 -0.10
N ARG A 135 1.99 4.03 -1.33
CA ARG A 135 2.64 3.26 -2.41
C ARG A 135 4.04 3.74 -2.76
N ASP A 136 4.42 4.95 -2.34
CA ASP A 136 5.76 5.49 -2.58
C ASP A 136 6.74 5.06 -1.45
N ASN A 137 8.03 5.26 -1.68
CA ASN A 137 9.06 5.20 -0.67
C ASN A 137 9.81 6.53 -0.57
N LEU A 138 9.45 7.34 0.41
CA LEU A 138 10.03 8.66 0.65
C LEU A 138 11.39 8.61 1.37
N SER A 139 11.90 7.42 1.73
CA SER A 139 13.25 7.30 2.29
C SER A 139 14.36 7.41 1.23
N CYS A 140 14.02 7.44 -0.05
CA CYS A 140 14.96 7.57 -1.15
C CYS A 140 14.46 8.53 -2.24
N GLY A 141 15.37 9.08 -3.02
CA GLY A 141 15.06 9.95 -4.16
C GLY A 141 14.66 11.39 -3.78
N PRO A 142 14.20 12.18 -4.75
CA PRO A 142 13.84 13.57 -4.51
C PRO A 142 12.52 13.69 -3.71
N ILE A 143 12.45 14.67 -2.81
CA ILE A 143 11.25 15.00 -2.01
C ILE A 143 11.04 16.53 -1.84
N ASP A 144 11.89 17.34 -2.46
CA ASP A 144 11.81 18.80 -2.44
C ASP A 144 10.51 19.32 -3.07
N SER A 145 10.04 18.64 -4.12
CA SER A 145 8.76 18.91 -4.77
C SER A 145 7.58 18.18 -4.10
N GLN A 146 6.39 18.79 -4.13
CA GLN A 146 5.13 18.11 -3.81
C GLN A 146 4.47 17.47 -5.03
N GLU A 147 5.01 17.70 -6.23
CA GLU A 147 4.49 17.15 -7.49
C GLU A 147 4.79 15.65 -7.58
N SER A 148 3.74 14.83 -7.58
CA SER A 148 3.80 13.38 -7.80
C SER A 148 4.57 12.99 -9.07
N SER A 149 4.44 13.79 -10.13
CA SER A 149 5.12 13.54 -11.42
C SER A 149 6.64 13.51 -11.33
N ALA A 150 7.24 14.25 -10.39
CA ALA A 150 8.69 14.21 -10.18
C ALA A 150 9.13 12.87 -9.59
N ARG A 151 8.33 12.31 -8.66
CA ARG A 151 8.54 10.98 -8.09
C ARG A 151 8.34 9.89 -9.12
N ALA A 152 7.27 9.98 -9.94
CA ALA A 152 7.00 9.03 -11.01
C ALA A 152 8.16 8.95 -12.02
N ARG A 153 8.64 10.11 -12.51
CA ARG A 153 9.81 10.16 -13.40
C ARG A 153 11.07 9.60 -12.76
N TRP A 154 11.29 9.86 -11.47
CA TRP A 154 12.44 9.32 -10.75
C TRP A 154 12.38 7.80 -10.62
N TRP A 155 11.22 7.24 -10.28
CA TRP A 155 11.02 5.79 -10.25
C TRP A 155 11.19 5.13 -11.63
N ALA A 156 10.59 5.71 -12.67
CA ALA A 156 10.72 5.24 -14.05
C ALA A 156 12.19 5.23 -14.52
N SER A 157 13.02 6.18 -14.08
CA SER A 157 14.45 6.20 -14.41
C SER A 157 15.28 5.05 -13.82
N MET A 158 14.73 4.33 -12.82
CA MET A 158 15.45 3.29 -12.07
C MET A 158 14.97 1.88 -12.43
N TYR A 159 13.85 1.74 -13.14
CA TYR A 159 13.27 0.44 -13.47
C TYR A 159 12.38 0.60 -14.71
N ASP A 160 12.83 0.08 -15.86
CA ASP A 160 12.11 0.18 -17.15
C ASP A 160 10.70 -0.46 -17.13
N GLU A 161 10.46 -1.40 -16.21
CA GLU A 161 9.16 -2.05 -15.99
C GLU A 161 8.24 -1.26 -15.04
N TYR A 162 8.67 -0.10 -14.51
CA TYR A 162 7.84 0.76 -13.68
C TYR A 162 7.01 1.65 -14.61
N ASP A 163 5.82 1.18 -15.00
CA ASP A 163 4.91 1.99 -15.79
C ASP A 163 4.50 3.24 -14.98
N GLU A 164 4.92 4.40 -15.46
CA GLU A 164 4.62 5.70 -14.88
C GLU A 164 3.11 5.97 -14.78
N HIS A 165 2.30 5.25 -15.56
CA HIS A 165 0.84 5.35 -15.58
C HIS A 165 0.14 4.48 -14.51
N ASP A 166 0.82 3.51 -13.91
CA ASP A 166 0.19 2.52 -13.00
C ASP A 166 0.19 2.94 -11.52
N VAL A 167 0.95 3.98 -11.16
CA VAL A 167 1.08 4.43 -9.76
C VAL A 167 0.48 5.81 -9.55
N ASP A 168 -0.81 5.80 -9.22
CA ASP A 168 -1.55 6.97 -8.76
C ASP A 168 -1.06 7.42 -7.36
N PHE A 169 0.03 8.20 -7.35
CA PHE A 169 0.58 8.83 -6.15
C PHE A 169 -0.34 9.92 -5.58
N ASP A 170 -1.11 10.61 -6.43
CA ASP A 170 -1.98 11.71 -6.02
C ASP A 170 -3.26 11.23 -5.36
N GLY A 171 -3.85 10.13 -5.85
CA GLY A 171 -5.10 9.60 -5.33
C GLY A 171 -5.01 9.19 -3.86
N PHE A 172 -3.84 8.72 -3.41
CA PHE A 172 -3.61 8.50 -1.98
C PHE A 172 -3.81 9.78 -1.17
N TRP A 173 -3.11 10.86 -1.56
CA TRP A 173 -3.16 12.13 -0.85
C TRP A 173 -4.54 12.79 -0.96
N GLN A 174 -5.16 12.76 -2.14
CA GLN A 174 -6.50 13.26 -2.36
C GLN A 174 -7.53 12.53 -1.49
N GLN A 175 -7.44 11.20 -1.39
CA GLN A 175 -8.37 10.42 -0.58
C GLN A 175 -8.25 10.75 0.92
N ILE A 176 -7.03 10.83 1.47
CA ILE A 176 -6.88 11.13 2.90
C ILE A 176 -7.25 12.58 3.23
N MET A 177 -7.12 13.50 2.28
CA MET A 177 -7.47 14.92 2.48
C MET A 177 -8.97 15.20 2.28
N SER A 178 -9.67 14.40 1.48
CA SER A 178 -11.08 14.62 1.14
C SER A 178 -12.06 13.81 2.00
N THR A 179 -11.66 12.66 2.55
CA THR A 179 -12.55 11.85 3.38
C THR A 179 -12.99 12.61 4.64
N SER A 180 -14.18 12.30 5.16
CA SER A 180 -14.64 12.71 6.50
C SER A 180 -14.39 11.66 7.58
N ASP A 181 -13.80 10.51 7.22
CA ASP A 181 -13.50 9.43 8.16
C ASP A 181 -12.45 9.88 9.20
N ARG A 182 -12.58 9.35 10.42
CA ARG A 182 -11.54 9.36 11.44
C ARG A 182 -10.33 8.60 10.93
N LEU A 183 -9.17 9.26 10.92
CA LEU A 183 -7.94 8.67 10.44
C LEU A 183 -7.17 7.98 11.57
N VAL A 184 -6.69 6.76 11.32
CA VAL A 184 -5.79 6.03 12.21
C VAL A 184 -4.51 5.66 11.45
N VAL A 185 -3.41 6.31 11.78
CA VAL A 185 -2.12 6.16 11.08
C VAL A 185 -1.29 5.09 11.78
N TRP A 186 -0.82 4.10 11.02
CA TRP A 186 0.09 3.08 11.50
C TRP A 186 1.54 3.43 11.13
N VAL A 187 2.47 3.29 12.08
CA VAL A 187 3.88 3.63 11.85
C VAL A 187 4.82 2.75 12.67
N GLY A 188 5.94 2.34 12.08
CA GLY A 188 7.15 1.92 12.79
C GLY A 188 8.33 2.84 12.44
N ARG A 189 8.87 3.55 13.44
CA ARG A 189 9.90 4.57 13.28
C ARG A 189 11.31 4.02 13.08
N HIS A 190 11.49 2.73 13.31
CA HIS A 190 12.75 2.04 13.04
C HIS A 190 12.86 1.56 11.59
N SER A 191 11.83 1.74 10.76
CA SER A 191 11.94 1.61 9.30
C SER A 191 12.08 2.99 8.66
N ALA A 192 13.14 3.20 7.87
CA ALA A 192 13.37 4.46 7.17
C ALA A 192 12.20 4.82 6.24
N GLN A 193 11.64 3.82 5.55
CA GLN A 193 10.47 4.00 4.68
C GLN A 193 9.24 4.45 5.47
N GLU A 194 8.88 3.71 6.52
CA GLU A 194 7.66 4.00 7.28
C GLU A 194 7.80 5.31 8.07
N HIS A 195 8.99 5.62 8.58
CA HIS A 195 9.28 6.88 9.28
C HIS A 195 9.24 8.07 8.32
N ALA A 196 9.83 7.96 7.11
CA ALA A 196 9.77 9.01 6.11
C ALA A 196 8.32 9.31 5.68
N PHE A 197 7.55 8.25 5.42
CA PHE A 197 6.12 8.35 5.16
C PHE A 197 5.38 9.06 6.29
N PHE A 198 5.62 8.67 7.54
CA PHE A 198 4.96 9.28 8.69
C PHE A 198 5.24 10.77 8.80
N LEU A 199 6.51 11.18 8.71
CA LEU A 199 6.90 12.59 8.77
C LEU A 199 6.24 13.42 7.66
N ALA A 200 6.22 12.88 6.43
CA ALA A 200 5.54 13.51 5.29
C ALA A 200 4.04 13.65 5.50
N LEU A 201 3.40 12.61 6.04
CA LEU A 201 1.97 12.60 6.35
C LEU A 201 1.62 13.63 7.43
N VAL A 202 2.42 13.75 8.50
CA VAL A 202 2.19 14.74 9.56
C VAL A 202 2.25 16.16 9.00
N ASP A 203 3.27 16.48 8.21
CA ASP A 203 3.38 17.80 7.58
C ASP A 203 2.20 18.08 6.63
N ARG A 204 1.75 17.08 5.88
CA ARG A 204 0.65 17.21 4.91
C ARG A 204 -0.72 17.36 5.56
N LEU A 205 -0.99 16.64 6.65
CA LEU A 205 -2.27 16.70 7.35
C LEU A 205 -2.45 18.01 8.15
N GLY A 206 -1.36 18.60 8.63
CA GLY A 206 -1.40 19.83 9.44
C GLY A 206 -2.33 19.67 10.66
N ASP A 207 -3.33 20.55 10.76
CA ASP A 207 -4.28 20.58 11.88
C ASP A 207 -5.38 19.52 11.78
N ARG A 208 -5.44 18.73 10.69
CA ARG A 208 -6.44 17.68 10.53
C ARG A 208 -6.31 16.66 11.68
N PRO A 209 -7.42 16.29 12.34
CA PRO A 209 -7.38 15.31 13.42
C PRO A 209 -7.12 13.90 12.89
N TYR A 210 -6.29 13.16 13.62
CA TYR A 210 -5.98 11.76 13.39
C TYR A 210 -5.37 11.16 14.67
N ASP A 211 -5.50 9.85 14.80
CA ASP A 211 -4.83 9.07 15.83
C ASP A 211 -3.70 8.23 15.23
N ILE A 212 -2.77 7.80 16.08
CA ILE A 212 -1.62 7.00 15.70
C ILE A 212 -1.57 5.68 16.47
N ILE A 213 -1.11 4.63 15.78
CA ILE A 213 -0.63 3.39 16.38
C ILE A 213 0.84 3.27 16.00
N ASP A 214 1.71 3.50 16.99
CA ASP A 214 3.15 3.39 16.85
C ASP A 214 3.60 2.01 17.33
N VAL A 215 4.12 1.20 16.41
CA VAL A 215 4.53 -0.18 16.71
C VAL A 215 5.99 -0.26 17.13
N THR A 216 6.72 0.86 17.13
CA THR A 216 8.15 0.90 17.38
C THR A 216 8.48 0.35 18.77
N GLY A 217 9.34 -0.67 18.81
CA GLY A 217 9.79 -1.28 20.05
C GLY A 217 8.77 -2.20 20.73
N LEU A 218 7.53 -2.31 20.21
CA LEU A 218 6.53 -3.19 20.81
C LEU A 218 7.00 -4.65 20.76
N GLN A 219 6.73 -5.38 21.83
CA GLN A 219 6.95 -6.82 21.87
C GLN A 219 5.61 -7.53 21.98
N MET A 220 5.30 -8.35 20.99
CA MET A 220 4.00 -9.01 20.90
C MET A 220 4.03 -10.37 21.61
N PRO A 221 2.90 -10.80 22.22
CA PRO A 221 2.77 -12.16 22.70
C PRO A 221 2.89 -13.16 21.56
N THR A 222 3.73 -14.16 21.75
CA THR A 222 3.99 -15.28 20.82
C THR A 222 4.03 -16.60 21.58
N THR A 223 3.89 -17.70 20.86
CA THR A 223 3.99 -19.05 21.42
C THR A 223 5.26 -19.70 20.90
N ARG A 224 6.08 -20.24 21.80
CA ARG A 224 7.26 -21.02 21.44
C ARG A 224 6.86 -22.36 20.81
N PRO A 225 7.78 -23.05 20.10
CA PRO A 225 7.56 -24.41 19.63
C PRO A 225 7.17 -25.41 20.74
N ASP A 226 7.60 -25.16 21.97
CA ASP A 226 7.27 -25.98 23.16
C ASP A 226 5.92 -25.59 23.82
N GLY A 227 5.15 -24.69 23.21
CA GLY A 227 3.85 -24.23 23.68
C GLY A 227 3.90 -23.13 24.76
N LYS A 228 5.08 -22.72 25.23
CA LYS A 228 5.19 -21.70 26.30
C LYS A 228 5.05 -20.27 25.76
N PRO A 229 4.42 -19.35 26.52
CA PRO A 229 4.37 -17.93 26.16
C PRO A 229 5.77 -17.32 26.05
N ARG A 230 5.96 -16.44 25.07
CA ARG A 230 7.18 -15.66 24.87
C ARG A 230 6.84 -14.31 24.22
N LEU A 231 7.65 -13.30 24.47
CA LEU A 231 7.59 -12.04 23.74
C LEU A 231 8.43 -12.09 22.46
N SER A 232 7.91 -11.50 21.38
CA SER A 232 8.66 -11.31 20.13
C SER A 232 9.89 -10.42 20.34
N SER A 233 10.80 -10.40 19.36
CA SER A 233 11.74 -9.28 19.25
C SER A 233 10.97 -7.95 19.13
N PRO A 234 11.57 -6.83 19.56
CA PRO A 234 10.97 -5.50 19.40
C PRO A 234 10.62 -5.24 17.93
N LYS A 235 9.39 -4.79 17.66
CA LYS A 235 8.94 -4.50 16.30
C LYS A 235 9.56 -3.21 15.80
N GLN A 236 9.99 -3.22 14.54
CA GLN A 236 10.65 -2.08 13.92
C GLN A 236 9.74 -1.33 12.94
N ALA A 237 8.81 -2.08 12.34
CA ALA A 237 7.99 -1.69 11.22
C ALA A 237 6.64 -2.41 11.28
N VAL A 238 5.57 -1.78 10.82
CA VAL A 238 4.23 -2.37 10.71
C VAL A 238 4.24 -3.53 9.72
N SER A 239 5.03 -3.40 8.65
CA SER A 239 5.21 -4.43 7.61
C SER A 239 5.81 -5.75 8.12
N LEU A 240 6.41 -5.78 9.31
CA LEU A 240 6.92 -7.01 9.96
C LEU A 240 5.92 -7.68 10.91
N MET A 241 4.72 -7.12 11.05
CA MET A 241 3.70 -7.65 11.94
C MET A 241 2.71 -8.54 11.18
N SER A 242 2.34 -9.64 11.82
CA SER A 242 1.26 -10.53 11.34
C SER A 242 -0.12 -9.90 11.54
N GLU A 243 -1.12 -10.37 10.79
CA GLU A 243 -2.51 -9.94 10.97
C GLU A 243 -3.04 -10.14 12.41
N THR A 244 -2.60 -11.20 13.11
CA THR A 244 -3.02 -11.47 14.49
C THR A 244 -2.40 -10.45 15.45
N GLU A 245 -1.12 -10.12 15.27
CA GLU A 245 -0.46 -9.09 16.08
C GLU A 245 -1.09 -7.72 15.85
N LEU A 246 -1.36 -7.36 14.59
CA LEU A 246 -2.04 -6.10 14.25
C LEU A 246 -3.44 -6.02 14.83
N ALA A 247 -4.20 -7.13 14.81
CA ALA A 247 -5.54 -7.19 15.37
C ALA A 247 -5.58 -6.87 16.87
N LEU A 248 -4.54 -7.26 17.63
CA LEU A 248 -4.43 -6.97 19.07
C LEU A 248 -4.26 -5.48 19.38
N LEU A 249 -3.86 -4.66 18.39
CA LEU A 249 -3.59 -3.24 18.57
C LEU A 249 -4.79 -2.34 18.23
N PHE A 250 -5.90 -2.88 17.72
CA PHE A 250 -7.12 -2.07 17.53
C PHE A 250 -7.64 -1.54 18.88
N GLY A 251 -7.96 -0.24 18.93
CA GLY A 251 -8.40 0.44 20.16
C GLY A 251 -7.25 0.97 21.02
N THR A 252 -6.00 0.74 20.61
CA THR A 252 -4.80 1.30 21.28
C THR A 252 -4.35 2.62 20.65
N GLU A 253 -5.04 3.10 19.62
CA GLU A 253 -4.70 4.35 18.96
C GLU A 253 -4.78 5.54 19.92
N ARG A 254 -3.86 6.49 19.75
CA ARG A 254 -3.80 7.71 20.56
C ARG A 254 -3.66 8.96 19.70
N ALA A 255 -4.14 10.08 20.21
CA ALA A 255 -3.84 11.38 19.61
C ALA A 255 -2.34 11.69 19.75
N MET A 256 -1.79 12.39 18.76
CA MET A 256 -0.50 13.05 18.89
C MET A 256 -0.64 14.36 19.66
N THR A 257 0.33 14.66 20.51
CA THR A 257 0.47 15.99 21.13
C THR A 257 0.85 17.03 20.07
N SER A 258 0.55 18.30 20.33
CA SER A 258 0.95 19.39 19.44
C SER A 258 2.47 19.44 19.24
N GLN A 259 3.24 19.17 20.30
CA GLN A 259 4.70 19.12 20.23
C GLN A 259 5.19 17.99 19.30
N GLU A 260 4.66 16.77 19.42
CA GLU A 260 5.00 15.66 18.53
C GLU A 260 4.69 15.98 17.06
N ARG A 261 3.56 16.67 16.80
CA ARG A 261 3.16 17.08 15.44
C ARG A 261 4.14 18.11 14.87
N GLU A 262 4.45 19.13 15.67
CA GLU A 262 5.38 20.19 15.28
C GLU A 262 6.79 19.65 15.02
N ASP A 263 7.31 18.78 15.89
CA ASP A 263 8.63 18.17 15.73
C ASP A 263 8.71 17.32 14.45
N ALA A 264 7.69 16.50 14.20
CA ALA A 264 7.62 15.69 13.00
C ALA A 264 7.55 16.54 11.72
N ALA A 265 6.69 17.57 11.71
CA ALA A 265 6.57 18.47 10.57
C ALA A 265 7.85 19.28 10.33
N ARG A 266 8.50 19.79 11.40
CA ARG A 266 9.80 20.46 11.31
C ARG A 266 10.86 19.53 10.73
N ARG A 267 10.92 18.28 11.19
CA ARG A 267 11.90 17.31 10.67
C ARG A 267 11.66 17.01 9.20
N TRP A 268 10.41 16.83 8.78
CA TRP A 268 10.08 16.63 7.36
C TRP A 268 10.53 17.80 6.50
N ARG A 269 10.24 19.04 6.91
CA ARG A 269 10.65 20.25 6.17
C ARG A 269 12.17 20.37 6.04
N SER A 270 12.90 20.02 7.09
CA SER A 270 14.37 19.94 7.06
C SER A 270 14.85 18.91 6.03
N LEU A 271 14.32 17.69 6.07
CA LEU A 271 14.61 16.64 5.09
C LEU A 271 14.30 17.06 3.64
N LYS A 272 13.20 17.79 3.45
CA LYS A 272 12.85 18.37 2.15
C LYS A 272 13.87 19.40 1.67
N SER A 273 14.34 20.26 2.57
CA SER A 273 15.37 21.25 2.23
C SER A 273 16.74 20.62 1.96
N GLU A 274 17.07 19.54 2.69
CA GLU A 274 18.30 18.75 2.52
C GLU A 274 18.26 17.96 1.19
N ASN A 275 17.08 17.46 0.80
CA ASN A 275 16.80 16.69 -0.41
C ASN A 275 17.82 15.60 -0.76
N ALA A 276 18.43 14.98 0.25
CA ALA A 276 19.50 14.00 0.02
C ALA A 276 18.98 12.73 -0.69
N PRO A 277 19.84 11.97 -1.39
CA PRO A 277 19.44 10.76 -2.11
C PRO A 277 18.81 9.69 -1.23
N PHE A 278 19.25 9.58 0.03
CA PHE A 278 18.72 8.65 1.02
C PHE A 278 18.34 9.36 2.32
N ARG A 279 17.47 8.71 3.08
CA ARG A 279 17.20 8.96 4.49
C ARG A 279 17.36 7.67 5.26
N ILE A 280 18.12 7.71 6.35
CA ILE A 280 18.38 6.55 7.22
C ILE A 280 17.91 6.84 8.63
N VAL A 281 17.54 5.79 9.37
CA VAL A 281 17.19 5.91 10.79
C VAL A 281 18.45 5.81 11.63
N THR A 282 18.56 6.70 12.59
CA THR A 282 19.57 6.72 13.66
C THR A 282 18.87 6.74 15.01
N ASP A 283 19.64 6.73 16.08
CA ASP A 283 19.16 6.99 17.45
C ASP A 283 18.44 8.34 17.59
N SER A 284 18.88 9.34 16.82
CA SER A 284 18.27 10.67 16.75
C SER A 284 17.04 10.77 15.85
N GLY A 285 16.66 9.66 15.17
CA GLY A 285 15.57 9.61 14.21
C GLY A 285 16.05 9.60 12.76
N LEU A 286 15.18 10.06 11.85
CA LEU A 286 15.42 9.97 10.40
C LEU A 286 16.32 11.11 9.90
N VAL A 287 17.49 10.80 9.34
CA VAL A 287 18.49 11.76 8.86
C VAL A 287 18.77 11.61 7.37
N SER A 288 19.14 12.69 6.69
CA SER A 288 19.59 12.64 5.30
C SER A 288 20.96 11.95 5.17
N ALA A 289 21.14 11.18 4.10
CA ALA A 289 22.34 10.42 3.81
C ALA A 289 22.76 10.52 2.33
N PRO A 290 24.07 10.45 2.03
CA PRO A 290 24.58 10.54 0.67
C PRO A 290 24.24 9.28 -0.14
N ALA A 291 24.39 9.37 -1.47
CA ALA A 291 24.05 8.28 -2.39
C ALA A 291 24.86 7.00 -2.16
N ASP A 292 26.08 7.12 -1.67
CA ASP A 292 27.05 6.05 -1.47
C ASP A 292 27.03 5.44 -0.06
N ILE A 293 26.07 5.83 0.79
CA ILE A 293 25.99 5.39 2.20
C ILE A 293 25.98 3.86 2.38
N PHE A 294 25.53 3.11 1.38
CA PHE A 294 25.50 1.64 1.41
C PHE A 294 26.61 0.97 0.58
N ASP A 295 27.44 1.76 -0.12
CA ASP A 295 28.42 1.23 -1.08
C ASP A 295 29.51 0.42 -0.39
N GLU A 296 30.03 0.89 0.75
CA GLU A 296 31.05 0.18 1.52
C GLU A 296 30.56 -1.22 1.94
N LEU A 297 29.36 -1.31 2.51
CA LEU A 297 28.78 -2.59 2.90
C LEU A 297 28.53 -3.50 1.69
N LEU A 298 28.07 -2.97 0.56
CA LEU A 298 27.91 -3.76 -0.67
C LEU A 298 29.25 -4.35 -1.14
N LEU A 299 30.33 -3.59 -1.04
CA LEU A 299 31.68 -4.04 -1.39
C LEU A 299 32.19 -5.09 -0.39
N GLU A 300 31.94 -4.93 0.91
CA GLU A 300 32.26 -5.93 1.93
C GLU A 300 31.52 -7.27 1.71
N ARG A 301 30.31 -7.22 1.15
CA ARG A 301 29.52 -8.41 0.78
C ARG A 301 29.85 -8.95 -0.60
N ALA A 302 30.63 -8.24 -1.41
CA ALA A 302 31.20 -8.81 -2.62
C ALA A 302 32.38 -9.74 -2.29
N SER A 303 32.91 -10.43 -3.30
CA SER A 303 34.13 -11.24 -3.16
C SER A 303 34.99 -11.16 -4.40
N LYS A 304 36.22 -11.68 -4.34
CA LYS A 304 37.06 -11.88 -5.53
C LYS A 304 36.46 -12.92 -6.50
N ASP A 305 35.68 -13.87 -5.98
CA ASP A 305 34.91 -14.82 -6.79
C ASP A 305 33.57 -14.21 -7.24
N TRP A 306 33.01 -14.74 -8.32
CA TRP A 306 31.70 -14.34 -8.84
C TRP A 306 30.57 -14.71 -7.87
N ARG A 307 29.72 -13.74 -7.53
CA ARG A 307 28.53 -13.93 -6.68
C ARG A 307 27.30 -13.31 -7.32
N LYS A 308 26.14 -13.96 -7.19
CA LYS A 308 24.86 -13.37 -7.61
C LYS A 308 24.60 -12.04 -6.92
N ILE A 309 24.18 -11.02 -7.66
CA ILE A 309 23.83 -9.70 -7.10
C ILE A 309 22.75 -9.84 -6.03
N ALA A 310 21.72 -10.66 -6.27
CA ALA A 310 20.67 -10.93 -5.30
C ALA A 310 21.20 -11.46 -3.96
N ARG A 311 22.31 -12.22 -3.97
CA ARG A 311 22.94 -12.71 -2.74
C ARG A 311 23.66 -11.58 -2.00
N VAL A 312 24.41 -10.74 -2.71
CA VAL A 312 25.10 -9.57 -2.15
C VAL A 312 24.08 -8.62 -1.50
N ILE A 313 22.99 -8.30 -2.20
CA ILE A 313 21.90 -7.46 -1.71
C ILE A 313 21.23 -8.08 -0.48
N ALA A 314 20.85 -9.36 -0.53
CA ALA A 314 20.18 -10.02 0.59
C ALA A 314 21.05 -10.05 1.86
N GLU A 315 22.36 -10.30 1.73
CA GLU A 315 23.31 -10.23 2.85
C GLU A 315 23.47 -8.81 3.39
N THR A 316 23.49 -7.81 2.52
CA THR A 316 23.56 -6.39 2.89
C THR A 316 22.31 -5.98 3.67
N MET A 317 21.12 -6.35 3.18
CA MET A 317 19.86 -6.09 3.87
C MET A 317 19.83 -6.78 5.24
N GLY A 318 20.14 -8.07 5.30
CA GLY A 318 20.10 -8.84 6.54
C GLY A 318 21.04 -8.32 7.63
N HIS A 319 22.18 -7.71 7.25
CA HIS A 319 23.11 -7.10 8.21
C HIS A 319 22.60 -5.75 8.75
N ASN A 320 21.90 -4.99 7.91
CA ASN A 320 21.35 -3.67 8.22
C ASN A 320 19.93 -3.71 8.78
N MET A 321 19.49 -4.85 9.30
CA MET A 321 18.12 -5.04 9.79
C MET A 321 17.98 -4.86 11.30
N GLU A 322 19.04 -4.67 12.08
CA GLU A 322 18.92 -4.49 13.54
C GLU A 322 19.86 -3.36 14.01
N PRO A 323 19.36 -2.34 14.74
CA PRO A 323 17.99 -2.17 15.24
C PRO A 323 17.04 -1.46 14.25
N TYR A 324 17.51 -1.11 13.05
CA TYR A 324 16.76 -0.32 12.06
C TYR A 324 16.60 -1.06 10.74
N ILE A 325 15.59 -0.71 9.94
CA ILE A 325 15.41 -1.16 8.56
C ILE A 325 15.69 0.03 7.66
N GLN A 326 16.83 0.03 6.98
CA GLN A 326 17.33 1.23 6.29
C GLN A 326 16.89 1.35 4.84
N VAL A 327 16.91 0.26 4.08
CA VAL A 327 16.85 0.32 2.62
C VAL A 327 16.28 -0.97 2.02
N GLY A 328 15.57 -0.83 0.90
CA GLY A 328 15.03 -1.95 0.11
C GLY A 328 16.01 -2.45 -0.94
N ASP A 329 15.71 -3.62 -1.49
CA ASP A 329 16.51 -4.32 -2.51
C ASP A 329 16.72 -3.50 -3.79
N LEU A 330 15.67 -2.86 -4.32
CA LEU A 330 15.75 -2.08 -5.55
C LEU A 330 16.74 -0.90 -5.45
N MET A 331 16.85 -0.28 -4.27
CA MET A 331 17.83 0.80 -4.06
C MET A 331 19.24 0.26 -3.89
N LEU A 332 19.43 -0.90 -3.27
CA LEU A 332 20.73 -1.54 -3.22
C LEU A 332 21.16 -2.02 -4.60
N LEU A 333 20.23 -2.46 -5.44
CA LEU A 333 20.48 -2.82 -6.83
C LEU A 333 21.01 -1.63 -7.63
N SER A 334 20.37 -0.46 -7.56
CA SER A 334 20.86 0.72 -8.27
C SER A 334 22.25 1.15 -7.79
N ARG A 335 22.59 0.92 -6.52
CA ARG A 335 23.95 1.11 -6.00
C ARG A 335 24.93 0.10 -6.57
N VAL A 336 24.58 -1.17 -6.66
CA VAL A 336 25.42 -2.19 -7.31
C VAL A 336 25.69 -1.82 -8.77
N VAL A 337 24.67 -1.37 -9.51
CA VAL A 337 24.84 -0.89 -10.90
C VAL A 337 25.84 0.28 -10.93
N ALA A 338 25.66 1.28 -10.07
CA ALA A 338 26.59 2.42 -9.99
C ALA A 338 28.02 2.01 -9.63
N LEU A 339 28.20 1.00 -8.77
CA LEU A 339 29.52 0.45 -8.43
C LEU A 339 30.17 -0.29 -9.62
N VAL A 340 29.37 -0.96 -10.45
CA VAL A 340 29.84 -1.57 -11.71
C VAL A 340 30.28 -0.48 -12.69
N ASP A 341 29.47 0.57 -12.88
CA ASP A 341 29.80 1.68 -13.77
C ASP A 341 31.07 2.44 -13.32
N GLN A 342 31.31 2.53 -12.02
CA GLN A 342 32.52 3.11 -11.44
C GLN A 342 33.75 2.18 -11.54
N GLY A 343 33.59 0.95 -12.01
CA GLY A 343 34.66 -0.06 -12.05
C GLY A 343 35.07 -0.60 -10.67
N LYS A 344 34.28 -0.33 -9.62
CA LYS A 344 34.50 -0.87 -8.27
C LYS A 344 33.99 -2.31 -8.12
N LEU A 345 33.10 -2.72 -9.00
CA LEU A 345 32.68 -4.11 -9.19
C LEU A 345 32.80 -4.46 -10.67
N MET A 346 33.12 -5.72 -10.95
CA MET A 346 32.98 -6.29 -12.29
C MET A 346 31.66 -7.07 -12.35
N ALA A 347 30.95 -6.98 -13.47
CA ALA A 347 29.69 -7.70 -13.69
C ALA A 347 29.82 -8.78 -14.78
N HIS A 348 29.12 -9.88 -14.59
CA HIS A 348 28.91 -10.94 -15.57
C HIS A 348 27.42 -11.10 -15.85
N GLY A 349 26.97 -10.49 -16.95
CA GLY A 349 25.56 -10.35 -17.31
C GLY A 349 25.06 -8.92 -17.13
N ASP A 350 23.75 -8.72 -17.28
CA ASP A 350 23.09 -7.42 -17.08
C ASP A 350 22.92 -7.13 -15.57
N PRO A 351 23.59 -6.10 -15.02
CA PRO A 351 23.52 -5.77 -13.59
C PRO A 351 22.12 -5.49 -13.07
N TRP A 352 21.18 -5.04 -13.91
CA TRP A 352 19.78 -4.81 -13.51
C TRP A 352 19.01 -6.12 -13.26
N LEU A 353 19.48 -7.24 -13.82
CA LEU A 353 18.88 -8.56 -13.61
C LEU A 353 19.48 -9.25 -12.38
N MET A 354 19.22 -8.71 -11.18
CA MET A 354 19.91 -9.10 -9.93
C MET A 354 19.91 -10.60 -9.61
N ARG A 355 18.90 -11.36 -10.07
CA ARG A 355 18.80 -12.82 -9.86
C ARG A 355 19.64 -13.63 -10.85
N LYS A 356 20.00 -13.05 -12.00
CA LYS A 356 20.72 -13.71 -13.09
C LYS A 356 22.19 -13.28 -13.13
N CYS A 357 22.46 -11.99 -12.92
CA CYS A 357 23.78 -11.41 -12.99
C CYS A 357 24.64 -11.71 -11.74
N GLU A 358 25.95 -11.78 -11.97
CA GLU A 358 26.98 -11.99 -10.96
C GLU A 358 27.94 -10.82 -10.93
N VAL A 359 28.45 -10.51 -9.75
CA VAL A 359 29.47 -9.48 -9.52
C VAL A 359 30.65 -10.02 -8.73
N ARG A 360 31.81 -9.41 -8.92
CA ARG A 360 33.03 -9.63 -8.14
C ARG A 360 33.80 -8.32 -7.94
N LEU A 361 34.71 -8.32 -6.98
CA LEU A 361 35.71 -7.26 -6.83
C LEU A 361 36.75 -7.34 -7.98
N PRO A 362 37.26 -6.20 -8.47
CA PRO A 362 38.42 -6.14 -9.34
C PRO A 362 39.64 -6.83 -8.70
N ASP A 363 40.61 -7.22 -9.54
CA ASP A 363 41.78 -8.01 -9.12
C ASP A 363 42.72 -7.30 -8.13
#